data_AF-A0A9W8WYV6-F1
#
_entry.id   AF-A0A9W8WYV6-F1
#
_cell.length_a   1.000
_cell.length_b   1.000
_cell.length_c   1.000
_cell.angle_alpha   90.00
_cell.angle_beta   90.00
_cell.angle_gamma   90.00
#
_symmetry.space_group_name_H-M   'P 1'
#
loop_
_entity.id
_entity.type
_entity.pdbx_description
1 polymer ?
#
loop_
_entity_poly.entity_id
_entity_poly.type
_entity_poly.pdbx_seq_one_letter_code
_entity_poly.pdbx_strand_id
1 'polypeptide(L)'
;MPEDVQDASAELIKSLNGLQRITVQAMRGTVMDLRCLEPNGTCLKDLRLWSNYEEETTYYSAEDLGQLKLICPLLEQLSVTLGGLSLTVDDIGLNEAFRLANNTDYVQKLKTLAQHNGLHLIELADPSLLINDYSANERRLLYTEVANQILQQLAHNGSEVQHLRFMPVYDYPNVDEDEDGHAWPRYVFESGTVLVDRNGRQELIKTTAVPNPQNIPKKR
;
A
#
# COMPACT_ATOMS: atom_id res chain seq x y z
N MET A 1 16.68 -10.53 -7.17
CA MET A 1 16.06 -11.51 -8.04
C MET A 1 16.83 -11.43 -9.33
N PRO A 2 17.78 -12.33 -9.50
CA PRO A 2 18.48 -12.44 -10.76
C PRO A 2 17.48 -12.79 -11.88
N GLU A 3 17.82 -12.42 -13.11
CA GLU A 3 16.94 -12.45 -14.29
C GLU A 3 16.35 -13.84 -14.54
N ASP A 4 17.16 -14.89 -14.33
CA ASP A 4 16.79 -16.30 -14.44
C ASP A 4 15.64 -16.70 -13.49
N VAL A 5 15.63 -16.18 -12.26
CA VAL A 5 14.55 -16.41 -11.30
C VAL A 5 13.28 -15.67 -11.71
N GLN A 6 13.40 -14.49 -12.34
CA GLN A 6 12.24 -13.76 -12.85
C GLN A 6 11.57 -14.51 -13.98
N ASP A 7 12.36 -14.96 -14.95
CA ASP A 7 11.89 -15.72 -16.10
C ASP A 7 11.25 -17.04 -15.66
N ALA A 8 11.90 -17.79 -14.77
CA ALA A 8 11.33 -19.01 -14.22
C ALA A 8 10.00 -18.77 -13.48
N SER A 9 9.89 -17.68 -12.72
CA SER A 9 8.66 -17.31 -12.02
C SER A 9 7.55 -16.91 -13.00
N ALA A 10 7.88 -16.13 -14.03
CA ALA A 10 6.96 -15.75 -15.09
C ALA A 10 6.45 -16.97 -15.86
N GLU A 11 7.33 -17.89 -16.25
CA GLU A 11 6.95 -19.14 -16.92
C GLU A 11 6.08 -20.02 -16.03
N LEU A 12 6.39 -20.12 -14.73
CA LEU A 12 5.54 -20.86 -13.79
C LEU A 12 4.14 -20.26 -13.71
N ILE A 13 4.01 -18.94 -13.57
CA ILE A 13 2.71 -18.25 -13.55
C ILE A 13 1.94 -18.53 -14.84
N LYS A 14 2.58 -18.41 -16.01
CA LYS A 14 1.95 -18.69 -17.32
C LYS A 14 1.52 -20.15 -17.48
N SER A 15 2.22 -21.09 -16.83
CA SER A 15 1.92 -22.53 -16.95
C SER A 15 0.69 -22.96 -16.14
N LEU A 16 0.26 -22.14 -15.19
CA LEU A 16 -0.89 -22.39 -14.32
C LEU A 16 -2.10 -21.60 -14.81
N ASN A 17 -3.30 -22.18 -14.66
CA ASN A 17 -4.56 -21.55 -15.05
C ASN A 17 -5.45 -21.34 -13.83
N GLY A 18 -6.18 -20.23 -13.82
CA GLY A 18 -7.17 -19.93 -12.79
C GLY A 18 -6.56 -19.55 -11.43
N LEU A 19 -5.31 -19.07 -11.40
CA LEU A 19 -4.72 -18.56 -10.17
C LEU A 19 -5.50 -17.34 -9.67
N GLN A 20 -5.97 -17.43 -8.43
CA GLN A 20 -6.70 -16.34 -7.76
C GLN A 20 -5.81 -15.50 -6.86
N ARG A 21 -4.69 -16.07 -6.41
CA ARG A 21 -3.71 -15.41 -5.56
C ARG A 21 -2.30 -15.63 -6.10
N ILE A 22 -1.56 -14.54 -6.25
CA ILE A 22 -0.14 -14.57 -6.61
C ILE A 22 0.63 -13.74 -5.59
N THR A 23 1.73 -14.29 -5.09
CA THR A 23 2.65 -13.58 -4.19
C THR A 23 4.05 -13.70 -4.76
N VAL A 24 4.62 -12.56 -5.10
CA VAL A 24 5.96 -12.42 -5.65
C VAL A 24 6.73 -11.53 -4.69
N GLN A 25 7.75 -12.12 -4.07
CA GLN A 25 8.67 -11.41 -3.21
C GLN A 25 10.01 -11.32 -3.93
N ALA A 26 10.28 -10.17 -4.54
CA ALA A 26 11.53 -9.89 -5.21
C ALA A 26 12.59 -9.49 -4.18
N MET A 27 13.60 -10.35 -3.97
CA MET A 27 14.60 -10.11 -2.93
C MET A 27 15.66 -9.05 -3.29
N ARG A 28 15.88 -8.74 -4.58
CA ARG A 28 16.83 -7.71 -5.14
C ARG A 28 16.48 -7.40 -6.61
N GLY A 29 17.07 -6.40 -7.26
CA GLY A 29 17.02 -6.25 -8.74
C GLY A 29 15.73 -5.65 -9.32
N THR A 30 15.42 -5.99 -10.58
CA THR A 30 14.28 -5.45 -11.32
C THR A 30 12.94 -5.94 -10.79
N VAL A 31 11.88 -5.18 -11.01
CA VAL A 31 10.51 -5.63 -10.74
C VAL A 31 10.06 -6.66 -11.78
N MET A 32 9.14 -7.56 -11.41
CA MET A 32 8.58 -8.56 -12.33
C MET A 32 7.74 -7.87 -13.42
N ASP A 33 7.89 -8.28 -14.68
CA ASP A 33 7.03 -7.85 -15.79
C ASP A 33 5.57 -8.29 -15.55
N LEU A 34 4.67 -7.33 -15.36
CA LEU A 34 3.26 -7.59 -15.05
C LEU A 34 2.52 -8.32 -16.17
N ARG A 35 3.02 -8.29 -17.41
CA ARG A 35 2.41 -9.02 -18.53
C ARG A 35 2.44 -10.54 -18.34
N CYS A 36 3.32 -11.06 -17.48
CA CYS A 36 3.29 -12.49 -17.15
C CYS A 36 2.00 -12.91 -16.44
N LEU A 37 1.22 -11.97 -15.91
CA LEU A 37 -0.05 -12.23 -15.23
C LEU A 37 -1.22 -12.41 -16.20
N GLU A 38 -1.09 -12.02 -17.48
CA GLU A 38 -2.17 -12.09 -18.49
C GLU A 38 -2.92 -13.43 -18.54
N PRO A 39 -2.25 -14.60 -18.49
CA PRO A 39 -2.97 -15.89 -18.55
C PRO A 39 -3.91 -16.14 -17.36
N ASN A 40 -3.64 -15.51 -16.21
CA ASN A 40 -4.42 -15.66 -14.98
C ASN A 40 -5.21 -14.40 -14.61
N GLY A 41 -5.06 -13.33 -15.37
CA GLY A 41 -5.50 -11.99 -14.99
C GLY A 41 -7.01 -11.88 -14.73
N THR A 42 -7.82 -12.60 -15.51
CA THR A 42 -9.28 -12.64 -15.35
C THR A 42 -9.76 -13.44 -14.13
N CYS A 43 -8.87 -14.16 -13.45
CA CYS A 43 -9.17 -14.92 -12.24
C CYS A 43 -8.51 -14.32 -10.98
N LEU A 44 -7.51 -13.47 -11.17
CA LEU A 44 -6.68 -12.96 -10.09
C LEU A 44 -7.44 -11.96 -9.22
N LYS A 45 -7.49 -12.22 -7.91
CA LYS A 45 -8.17 -11.40 -6.89
C LYS A 45 -7.21 -10.81 -5.87
N ASP A 46 -6.09 -11.49 -5.59
CA ASP A 46 -5.09 -11.08 -4.60
C ASP A 46 -3.70 -11.13 -5.24
N LEU A 47 -3.07 -9.96 -5.36
CA LEU A 47 -1.74 -9.82 -5.94
C LEU A 47 -0.82 -9.14 -4.92
N ARG A 48 0.30 -9.79 -4.64
CA ARG A 48 1.32 -9.25 -3.74
C ARG A 48 2.65 -9.15 -4.47
N LEU A 49 3.16 -7.93 -4.58
CA LEU A 49 4.35 -7.55 -5.32
C LEU A 49 5.29 -6.80 -4.37
N TRP A 50 6.10 -7.56 -3.64
CA TRP A 50 7.02 -7.00 -2.66
C TRP A 50 8.40 -6.87 -3.27
N SER A 51 9.02 -5.71 -3.11
CA SER A 51 10.44 -5.52 -3.41
C SER A 51 11.22 -5.30 -2.13
N ASN A 52 12.42 -5.89 -2.06
CA ASN A 52 13.30 -5.68 -0.93
C ASN A 52 14.02 -4.33 -1.03
N TYR A 53 14.21 -3.68 0.11
CA TYR A 53 14.71 -2.30 0.23
C TYR A 53 16.24 -2.16 0.17
N GLU A 54 16.99 -3.26 0.08
CA GLU A 54 18.46 -3.18 0.07
C GLU A 54 18.98 -2.65 -1.28
N GLU A 55 19.42 -1.38 -1.27
CA GLU A 55 20.16 -0.57 -2.26
C GLU A 55 19.88 -0.87 -3.76
N GLU A 56 19.43 0.17 -4.48
CA GLU A 56 18.98 0.13 -5.90
C GLU A 56 17.62 -0.55 -6.13
N THR A 57 16.67 -0.41 -5.19
CA THR A 57 15.32 -0.94 -5.37
C THR A 57 14.59 -0.22 -6.51
N THR A 58 14.26 -0.97 -7.56
CA THR A 58 13.34 -0.51 -8.60
C THR A 58 11.90 -0.67 -8.09
N TYR A 59 11.06 0.33 -8.30
CA TYR A 59 9.63 0.28 -7.98
C TYR A 59 8.81 0.29 -9.27
N TYR A 60 7.60 -0.26 -9.22
CA TYR A 60 6.65 -0.10 -10.33
C TYR A 60 6.36 1.37 -10.55
N SER A 61 6.45 1.82 -11.79
CA SER A 61 6.03 3.16 -12.18
C SER A 61 4.51 3.29 -12.14
N ALA A 62 4.01 4.52 -12.18
CA ALA A 62 2.57 4.76 -12.33
C ALA A 62 2.00 4.23 -13.65
N GLU A 63 2.84 4.04 -14.68
CA GLU A 63 2.44 3.41 -15.94
C GLU A 63 2.26 1.90 -15.75
N ASP A 64 3.24 1.24 -15.12
CA ASP A 64 3.19 -0.20 -14.85
C ASP A 64 1.95 -0.56 -14.00
N LEU A 65 1.71 0.19 -12.93
CA LEU A 65 0.53 -0.01 -12.07
C LEU A 65 -0.79 0.22 -12.85
N GLY A 66 -0.77 1.05 -13.89
CA GLY A 66 -1.93 1.30 -14.73
C GLY A 66 -2.31 0.10 -15.59
N GLN A 67 -1.33 -0.73 -15.96
CA GLN A 67 -1.55 -1.96 -16.71
C GLN A 67 -2.33 -2.99 -15.89
N LEU A 68 -2.23 -2.98 -14.55
CA LEU A 68 -2.96 -3.92 -13.69
C LEU A 68 -4.48 -3.88 -13.92
N LYS A 69 -5.03 -2.70 -14.23
CA LYS A 69 -6.46 -2.57 -14.56
C LYS A 69 -6.86 -3.40 -15.79
N LEU A 70 -5.97 -3.46 -16.78
CA LEU A 70 -6.21 -4.18 -18.03
C LEU A 70 -5.93 -5.67 -17.87
N ILE A 71 -4.84 -6.00 -17.18
CA ILE A 71 -4.37 -7.37 -17.02
C ILE A 71 -5.23 -8.10 -15.99
N CYS A 72 -5.52 -7.48 -14.84
CA CYS A 72 -6.17 -8.09 -13.69
C CYS A 72 -7.48 -7.37 -13.30
N PRO A 73 -8.50 -7.32 -14.17
CA PRO A 73 -9.70 -6.50 -13.95
C PRO A 73 -10.55 -6.90 -12.73
N LEU A 74 -10.34 -8.09 -12.16
CA LEU A 74 -11.04 -8.59 -10.96
C LEU A 74 -10.20 -8.47 -9.68
N LEU A 75 -9.11 -7.71 -9.70
CA LEU A 75 -8.24 -7.57 -8.54
C LEU A 75 -8.96 -6.85 -7.40
N GLU A 76 -9.10 -7.54 -6.27
CA GLU A 76 -9.76 -7.04 -5.06
C GLU A 76 -8.74 -6.54 -4.02
N GLN A 77 -7.53 -7.13 -4.03
CA GLN A 77 -6.47 -6.85 -3.07
C GLN A 77 -5.12 -6.70 -3.78
N LEU A 78 -4.45 -5.59 -3.51
CA LEU A 78 -3.09 -5.33 -3.98
C LEU A 78 -2.18 -5.08 -2.78
N SER A 79 -1.14 -5.89 -2.64
CA SER A 79 -0.01 -5.54 -1.79
C SER A 79 1.18 -5.15 -2.66
N VAL A 80 1.75 -3.98 -2.44
CA VAL A 80 2.82 -3.44 -3.28
C VAL A 80 3.75 -2.52 -2.51
N THR A 81 5.02 -2.54 -2.89
CA THR A 81 6.00 -1.54 -2.47
C THR A 81 5.97 -0.39 -3.49
N LEU A 82 5.51 0.79 -3.08
CA LEU A 82 5.40 1.97 -3.97
C LEU A 82 6.67 2.83 -3.96
N GLY A 83 7.47 2.72 -2.89
CA GLY A 83 8.76 3.39 -2.76
C GLY A 83 8.65 4.88 -2.44
N GLY A 84 9.68 5.44 -1.80
CA GLY A 84 9.80 6.89 -1.55
C GLY A 84 8.98 7.43 -0.36
N LEU A 85 8.05 6.65 0.21
CA LEU A 85 7.30 7.08 1.38
C LEU A 85 8.19 7.21 2.63
N SER A 86 9.03 6.21 2.91
CA SER A 86 9.97 6.23 4.05
C SER A 86 10.91 7.42 3.97
N LEU A 87 11.51 7.69 2.80
CA LEU A 87 12.36 8.86 2.58
C LEU A 87 11.65 10.18 2.90
N THR A 88 10.36 10.28 2.53
CA THR A 88 9.59 11.49 2.81
C THR A 88 9.27 11.62 4.30
N VAL A 89 9.01 10.50 4.97
CA VAL A 89 8.54 10.47 6.36
C VAL A 89 9.69 10.59 7.36
N ASP A 90 10.81 9.91 7.12
CA ASP A 90 11.96 9.90 8.01
C ASP A 90 12.68 11.27 8.03
N ASP A 91 12.53 12.08 6.97
CA ASP A 91 13.04 13.45 6.89
C ASP A 91 12.19 14.47 7.66
N ILE A 92 10.97 14.11 8.06
CA ILE A 92 10.01 15.00 8.73
C ILE A 92 10.16 14.86 10.25
N GLY A 93 10.56 15.95 10.91
CA GLY A 93 10.51 16.01 12.38
C GLY A 93 9.08 15.87 12.89
N LEU A 94 8.87 15.34 14.11
CA LEU A 94 7.53 15.13 14.70
C LEU A 94 6.64 16.39 14.76
N ASN A 95 7.24 17.58 14.69
CA ASN A 95 6.55 18.86 14.75
C ASN A 95 6.15 19.39 13.37
N GLU A 96 6.53 18.71 12.29
CA GLU A 96 6.23 19.12 10.93
C GLU A 96 5.07 18.29 10.37
N ALA A 97 4.16 18.98 9.69
CA ALA A 97 3.03 18.31 9.08
C ALA A 97 3.50 17.50 7.85
N PHE A 98 3.20 16.21 7.84
CA PHE A 98 3.35 15.40 6.63
C PHE A 98 2.55 16.01 5.47
N ARG A 99 3.13 15.99 4.26
CA ARG A 99 2.51 16.49 3.04
C ARG A 99 2.75 15.50 1.91
N LEU A 100 1.82 14.58 1.71
CA LEU A 100 1.84 13.61 0.62
C LEU A 100 2.00 14.28 -0.76
N ALA A 101 1.41 15.47 -0.92
CA ALA A 101 1.50 16.27 -2.14
C ALA A 101 2.95 16.62 -2.58
N ASN A 102 3.91 16.61 -1.65
CA ASN A 102 5.31 16.85 -1.95
C ASN A 102 5.97 15.65 -2.65
N ASN A 103 5.39 14.45 -2.51
CA ASN A 103 5.85 13.25 -3.18
C ASN A 103 5.01 12.99 -4.44
N THR A 104 5.32 13.72 -5.50
CA THR A 104 4.53 13.76 -6.76
C THR A 104 4.46 12.40 -7.46
N ASP A 105 5.55 11.63 -7.46
CA ASP A 105 5.60 10.28 -8.02
C ASP A 105 4.66 9.33 -7.25
N TYR A 106 4.72 9.34 -5.92
CA TYR A 106 3.83 8.53 -5.08
C TYR A 106 2.36 8.90 -5.29
N VAL A 107 2.05 10.21 -5.34
CA VAL A 107 0.70 10.70 -5.64
C VAL A 107 0.21 10.23 -7.01
N GLN A 108 1.07 10.22 -8.01
CA GLN A 108 0.73 9.75 -9.35
C GLN A 108 0.45 8.24 -9.36
N LYS A 109 1.22 7.43 -8.62
CA LYS A 109 0.95 6.00 -8.43
C LYS A 109 -0.40 5.74 -7.75
N LEU A 110 -0.70 6.47 -6.66
CA LEU A 110 -2.00 6.36 -5.99
C LEU A 110 -3.15 6.76 -6.92
N LYS A 111 -2.98 7.83 -7.70
CA LYS A 111 -3.98 8.25 -8.69
C LYS A 111 -4.25 7.16 -9.72
N THR A 112 -3.21 6.49 -10.21
CA THR A 112 -3.37 5.34 -11.10
C THR A 112 -4.12 4.20 -10.42
N LEU A 113 -3.72 3.81 -9.20
CA LEU A 113 -4.37 2.73 -8.45
C LEU A 113 -5.84 3.02 -8.16
N ALA A 114 -6.19 4.28 -7.92
CA ALA A 114 -7.57 4.72 -7.74
C ALA A 114 -8.48 4.41 -8.94
N GLN A 115 -7.92 4.28 -10.14
CA GLN A 115 -8.68 3.96 -11.36
C GLN A 115 -8.97 2.46 -11.52
N HIS A 116 -8.46 1.60 -10.62
CA HIS A 116 -8.73 0.17 -10.64
C HIS A 116 -10.09 -0.13 -9.99
N ASN A 117 -11.08 -0.45 -10.81
CA ASN A 117 -12.41 -0.81 -10.34
C ASN A 117 -12.33 -2.12 -9.54
N GLY A 118 -13.05 -2.23 -8.42
CA GLY A 118 -13.06 -3.43 -7.57
C GLY A 118 -11.87 -3.58 -6.63
N LEU A 119 -10.85 -2.71 -6.68
CA LEU A 119 -9.76 -2.75 -5.71
C LEU A 119 -10.25 -2.19 -4.37
N HIS A 120 -10.42 -3.04 -3.37
CA HIS A 120 -10.96 -2.68 -2.06
C HIS A 120 -9.91 -2.60 -0.97
N LEU A 121 -8.75 -3.25 -1.16
CA LEU A 121 -7.67 -3.29 -0.19
C LEU A 121 -6.33 -2.96 -0.86
N ILE A 122 -5.64 -1.98 -0.29
CA ILE A 122 -4.23 -1.71 -0.60
C ILE A 122 -3.39 -2.00 0.65
N GLU A 123 -2.37 -2.82 0.48
CA GLU A 123 -1.35 -3.10 1.49
C GLU A 123 -0.01 -2.53 1.02
N LEU A 124 0.44 -1.47 1.66
CA LEU A 124 1.73 -0.84 1.41
C LEU A 124 2.81 -1.63 2.13
N ALA A 125 3.60 -2.35 1.34
CA ALA A 125 4.76 -3.11 1.78
C ALA A 125 6.03 -2.25 1.62
N ASP A 126 5.96 -0.99 2.01
CA ASP A 126 7.11 -0.09 2.07
C ASP A 126 7.93 -0.39 3.35
N PRO A 127 9.20 0.04 3.41
CA PRO A 127 9.95 0.02 4.66
C PRO A 127 9.13 0.64 5.78
N SER A 128 9.20 0.04 6.96
CA SER A 128 8.52 0.56 8.13
C SER A 128 8.93 2.01 8.32
N LEU A 129 7.95 2.90 8.47
CA LEU A 129 8.21 4.30 8.75
C LEU A 129 8.74 4.38 10.18
N LEU A 130 9.69 5.30 10.43
CA LEU A 130 10.15 5.62 11.78
C LEU A 130 10.84 4.43 12.51
N ILE A 131 11.87 3.84 11.88
CA ILE A 131 12.64 2.68 12.41
C ILE A 131 13.45 3.00 13.71
N ASN A 132 13.40 4.23 14.23
CA ASN A 132 14.18 4.72 15.38
C ASN A 132 13.36 4.88 16.68
N ASP A 133 13.91 5.60 17.67
CA ASP A 133 13.39 5.88 19.03
C ASP A 133 12.11 6.73 19.07
N TYR A 134 11.08 6.32 18.33
CA TYR A 134 9.74 6.88 18.42
C TYR A 134 8.89 6.02 19.35
N SER A 135 8.13 6.66 20.22
CA SER A 135 7.11 5.98 21.02
C SER A 135 6.00 5.40 20.14
N ALA A 136 5.27 4.42 20.67
CA ALA A 136 4.11 3.82 20.01
C ALA A 136 3.08 4.89 19.60
N ASN A 137 2.85 5.89 20.45
CA ASN A 137 1.91 6.98 20.16
C ASN A 137 2.40 7.98 19.10
N GLU A 138 3.70 8.28 19.04
CA GLU A 138 4.25 9.11 17.96
C GLU A 138 4.09 8.43 16.60
N ARG A 139 4.38 7.13 16.55
CA ARG A 139 4.13 6.30 15.35
C ARG A 139 2.65 6.29 14.99
N ARG A 140 1.76 6.06 15.96
CA ARG A 140 0.31 6.08 15.78
C ARG A 140 -0.18 7.37 15.11
N LEU A 141 0.26 8.53 15.62
CA LEU A 141 -0.12 9.83 15.08
C LEU A 141 0.34 10.00 13.63
N LEU A 142 1.60 9.65 13.34
CA LEU A 142 2.14 9.83 11.98
C LEU A 142 1.54 8.85 10.98
N TYR A 143 1.41 7.57 11.33
CA TYR A 143 0.74 6.59 10.48
C TYR A 143 -0.71 6.98 10.20
N THR A 144 -1.42 7.53 11.20
CA THR A 144 -2.78 8.04 11.01
C THR A 144 -2.80 9.22 10.03
N GLU A 145 -1.87 10.16 10.15
CA GLU A 145 -1.77 11.30 9.22
C GLU A 145 -1.44 10.87 7.79
N VAL A 146 -0.48 9.95 7.63
CA VAL A 146 -0.11 9.37 6.33
C VAL A 146 -1.31 8.62 5.73
N ALA A 147 -1.96 7.75 6.51
CA ALA A 147 -3.14 7.00 6.09
C ALA A 147 -4.29 7.93 5.66
N ASN A 148 -4.54 8.98 6.42
CA ASN A 148 -5.55 10.00 6.12
C ASN A 148 -5.31 10.62 4.74
N GLN A 149 -4.08 11.05 4.46
CA GLN A 149 -3.76 11.69 3.19
C GLN A 149 -3.83 10.70 2.02
N ILE A 150 -3.40 9.46 2.21
CA ILE A 150 -3.49 8.41 1.18
C ILE A 150 -4.95 8.09 0.85
N LEU A 151 -5.79 7.82 1.85
CA LEU A 151 -7.21 7.51 1.64
C LEU A 151 -7.98 8.70 1.05
N GLN A 152 -7.66 9.93 1.47
CA GLN A 152 -8.23 11.13 0.84
C GLN A 152 -7.82 11.26 -0.62
N GLN A 153 -6.56 10.99 -0.95
CA GLN A 153 -6.08 11.03 -2.33
C GLN A 153 -6.76 9.95 -3.18
N LEU A 154 -6.90 8.73 -2.68
CA LEU A 154 -7.62 7.65 -3.36
C LEU A 154 -9.10 8.01 -3.58
N ALA A 155 -9.80 8.45 -2.53
CA ALA A 155 -11.20 8.83 -2.61
C ALA A 155 -11.44 10.03 -3.54
N HIS A 156 -10.55 11.04 -3.52
CA HIS A 156 -10.62 12.19 -4.41
C HIS A 156 -10.54 11.78 -5.90
N ASN A 157 -9.84 10.69 -6.20
CA ASN A 157 -9.73 10.14 -7.55
C ASN A 157 -10.77 9.05 -7.85
N GLY A 158 -11.80 8.92 -7.01
CA GLY A 158 -12.93 8.01 -7.24
C GLY A 158 -12.69 6.55 -6.87
N SER A 159 -11.67 6.26 -6.07
CA SER A 159 -11.33 4.89 -5.67
C SER A 159 -12.40 4.25 -4.77
N GLU A 160 -12.58 2.94 -4.92
CA GLU A 160 -13.41 2.09 -4.06
C GLU A 160 -12.62 1.42 -2.93
N VAL A 161 -11.37 1.83 -2.71
CA VAL A 161 -10.51 1.28 -1.64
C VAL A 161 -11.11 1.61 -0.28
N GLN A 162 -11.43 0.56 0.47
CA GLN A 162 -12.00 0.64 1.81
C GLN A 162 -10.95 0.39 2.89
N HIS A 163 -9.88 -0.35 2.57
CA HIS A 163 -8.87 -0.74 3.54
C HIS A 163 -7.47 -0.36 3.06
N LEU A 164 -6.72 0.27 3.97
CA LEU A 164 -5.31 0.56 3.81
C LEU A 164 -4.54 -0.17 4.91
N ARG A 165 -3.52 -0.93 4.53
CA ARG A 165 -2.62 -1.60 5.47
C ARG A 165 -1.20 -1.13 5.25
N PHE A 166 -0.48 -0.92 6.34
CA PHE A 166 0.97 -0.81 6.35
C PHE A 166 1.50 -2.10 6.95
N MET A 167 2.22 -2.87 6.15
CA MET A 167 2.76 -4.16 6.57
C MET A 167 4.26 -4.16 6.34
N PRO A 168 5.06 -4.60 7.32
CA PRO A 168 6.50 -4.60 7.13
C PRO A 168 6.90 -5.70 6.15
N VAL A 169 7.94 -5.42 5.36
CA VAL A 169 8.64 -6.44 4.56
C VAL A 169 9.48 -7.36 5.44
N TYR A 170 9.90 -6.88 6.61
CA TYR A 170 10.76 -7.60 7.56
C TYR A 170 10.05 -7.91 8.88
N ASP A 171 10.53 -8.94 9.57
CA ASP A 171 10.12 -9.15 10.95
C ASP A 171 10.90 -8.25 11.89
N TYR A 172 10.18 -7.40 12.63
CA TYR A 172 10.77 -6.51 13.62
C TYR A 172 10.60 -7.08 15.04
N PRO A 173 11.67 -7.12 15.84
CA PRO A 173 11.57 -7.42 17.26
C PRO A 173 10.97 -6.22 18.02
N ASN A 174 10.35 -6.47 19.17
CA ASN A 174 9.76 -5.47 20.08
C ASN A 174 8.59 -4.68 19.47
N VAL A 175 7.43 -5.32 19.50
CA VAL A 175 6.16 -4.79 19.00
C VAL A 175 5.39 -4.24 20.20
N ASP A 176 5.43 -2.93 20.39
CA ASP A 176 4.62 -2.24 21.41
C ASP A 176 3.27 -1.85 20.83
N GLU A 177 2.20 -2.15 21.56
CA GLU A 177 0.84 -1.71 21.22
C GLU A 177 0.66 -0.22 21.56
N ASP A 178 0.00 0.50 20.66
CA ASP A 178 -0.42 1.88 20.89
C ASP A 178 -1.84 1.98 21.44
N GLU A 179 -2.30 3.20 21.73
CA GLU A 179 -3.63 3.45 22.31
C GLU A 179 -4.81 3.01 21.43
N ASP A 180 -4.60 2.92 20.11
CA ASP A 180 -5.61 2.45 19.17
C ASP A 180 -5.57 0.91 19.01
N GLY A 181 -4.68 0.22 19.74
CA GLY A 181 -4.49 -1.23 19.68
C GLY A 181 -3.71 -1.71 18.45
N HIS A 182 -3.14 -0.80 17.68
CA HIS A 182 -2.17 -1.16 16.64
C HIS A 182 -0.83 -1.48 17.27
N ALA A 183 -0.02 -2.25 16.56
CA ALA A 183 1.28 -2.64 17.06
C ALA A 183 2.30 -2.46 15.94
N TRP A 184 3.24 -1.53 16.14
CA TRP A 184 4.22 -1.20 15.10
C TRP A 184 4.99 -2.45 14.67
N PRO A 185 5.25 -2.64 13.36
CA PRO A 185 4.95 -1.74 12.24
C PRO A 185 3.65 -2.08 11.47
N ARG A 186 2.68 -2.74 12.13
CA ARG A 186 1.42 -3.16 11.50
C ARG A 186 0.30 -2.19 11.84
N TYR A 187 -0.09 -1.40 10.85
CA TYR A 187 -1.17 -0.43 10.97
C TYR A 187 -2.25 -0.71 9.92
N VAL A 188 -3.52 -0.75 10.34
CA VAL A 188 -4.64 -1.04 9.46
C VAL A 188 -5.70 0.03 9.62
N PHE A 189 -6.10 0.61 8.51
CA PHE A 189 -7.09 1.66 8.48
C PHE A 189 -8.25 1.28 7.56
N GLU A 190 -9.44 1.70 7.96
CA GLU A 190 -10.63 1.68 7.15
C GLU A 190 -10.98 3.10 6.69
N SER A 191 -11.52 3.20 5.47
CA SER A 191 -12.05 4.44 4.93
C SER A 191 -13.36 4.80 5.63
N GLY A 192 -13.29 5.74 6.57
CA GLY A 192 -14.44 6.41 7.15
C GLY A 192 -14.78 7.70 6.43
N THR A 193 -15.97 8.23 6.71
CA THR A 193 -16.40 9.55 6.21
C THR A 193 -16.83 10.43 7.38
N VAL A 194 -16.37 11.67 7.40
CA VAL A 194 -16.86 12.70 8.33
C VAL A 194 -17.61 13.79 7.57
N LEU A 195 -18.74 14.21 8.14
CA LEU A 195 -19.50 15.36 7.66
C LEU A 195 -18.97 16.60 8.37
N VAL A 196 -18.42 17.53 7.60
CA VAL A 196 -17.98 18.83 8.15
C VAL A 196 -19.12 19.82 7.99
N ASP A 197 -19.68 20.25 9.12
CA ASP A 197 -20.59 21.38 9.16
C ASP A 197 -19.77 22.68 9.08
N ARG A 198 -20.03 23.47 8.03
CA ARG A 198 -19.60 24.87 7.97
C ARG A 198 -20.85 25.74 7.99
N ASN A 199 -21.01 26.50 9.07
CA ASN A 199 -22.06 27.51 9.23
C ASN A 199 -23.50 26.97 9.22
N GLY A 200 -23.75 25.80 9.79
CA GLY A 200 -25.09 25.19 9.88
C GLY A 200 -25.54 24.53 8.59
N ARG A 201 -24.62 24.25 7.66
CA ARG A 201 -24.84 23.50 6.43
C ARG A 201 -23.83 22.36 6.37
N GLN A 202 -24.34 21.12 6.36
CA GLN A 202 -23.54 19.94 6.07
C GLN A 202 -23.14 20.00 4.58
N GLU A 203 -21.92 20.46 4.29
CA GLU A 203 -21.50 20.72 2.90
C GLU A 203 -20.34 19.83 2.42
N LEU A 204 -19.54 19.22 3.32
CA LEU A 204 -18.38 18.42 2.89
C LEU A 204 -18.34 17.04 3.55
N ILE A 205 -18.43 15.99 2.73
CA ILE A 205 -18.02 14.63 3.11
C ILE A 205 -16.51 14.54 2.89
N LYS A 206 -15.76 14.32 3.97
CA LYS A 206 -14.31 14.11 3.90
C LYS A 206 -13.99 12.66 4.29
N THR A 207 -13.23 11.98 3.45
CA THR A 207 -12.69 10.66 3.78
C THR A 207 -11.62 10.77 4.86
N THR A 208 -11.65 9.86 5.83
CA THR A 208 -10.69 9.77 6.93
C THR A 208 -10.27 8.33 7.14
N ALA A 209 -9.05 8.12 7.58
CA ALA A 209 -8.55 6.86 8.08
C ALA A 209 -9.12 6.62 9.49
N VAL A 210 -9.76 5.47 9.69
CA VAL A 210 -10.23 5.00 10.99
C VAL A 210 -9.38 3.79 11.39
N PRO A 211 -8.69 3.82 12.54
CA PRO A 211 -7.93 2.67 13.03
C PRO A 211 -8.79 1.40 13.12
N ASN A 212 -8.29 0.27 12.60
CA ASN A 212 -8.97 -1.02 12.62
C ASN A 212 -7.98 -2.16 12.98
N PRO A 213 -7.46 -2.20 14.21
CA PRO A 213 -6.45 -3.17 14.64
C PRO A 213 -6.94 -4.62 14.60
N GLN A 214 -8.26 -4.84 14.68
CA GLN A 214 -8.86 -6.18 14.64
C GLN A 214 -8.68 -6.86 13.27
N ASN A 215 -8.39 -6.06 12.23
CA ASN A 215 -8.20 -6.52 10.87
C ASN A 215 -6.70 -6.69 10.49
N ILE A 216 -5.81 -6.69 11.49
CA ILE A 216 -4.41 -7.12 11.30
C ILE A 216 -4.40 -8.63 11.00
N PRO A 217 -3.80 -9.07 9.89
CA PRO A 217 -3.64 -10.50 9.61
C PRO A 217 -2.85 -11.18 10.72
N LYS A 218 -3.42 -12.23 11.32
CA LYS A 218 -2.67 -13.09 12.26
C LYS A 218 -1.51 -13.73 11.49
N LYS A 219 -0.29 -13.70 12.06
CA LYS A 219 0.87 -14.42 11.50
C LYS A 219 0.47 -15.87 11.19
N ARG A 220 0.66 -16.29 9.94
CA ARG A 220 0.51 -17.70 9.52
C ARG A 220 1.78 -18.45 9.81
#